data_AF-A0A6B1GFF3-F1
#
_entry.id   AF-A0A6B1GFF3-F1
#
_cell.length_a   1.000
_cell.length_b   1.000
_cell.length_c   1.000
_cell.angle_alpha   90.00
_cell.angle_beta   90.00
_cell.angle_gamma   90.00
#
_symmetry.space_group_name_H-M   'P 1'
#
loop_
_entity.id
_entity.type
_entity.pdbx_description
1 polymer ?
#
loop_
_entity_poly.entity_id
_entity_poly.type
_entity_poly.pdbx_seq_one_letter_code
_entity_poly.pdbx_strand_id
1 'polypeptide(L)'
;MGSPQLLAFFEYQGASTAEHLSWRVFRDGELAYESPPVPWLGGESGTWWVGLPFEDGLQAGRWTFEILFDDVERASGRISIWR
;
A
#
# COMPACT_ATOMS: atom_id res chain seq x y z
N MET A 1 11.24 -20.12 -5.33
CA MET A 1 10.42 -20.08 -4.09
C MET A 1 10.16 -18.61 -3.81
N GLY A 2 8.90 -18.19 -3.71
CA GLY A 2 8.55 -16.77 -3.59
C GLY A 2 8.82 -16.25 -2.18
N SER A 3 9.44 -15.07 -2.08
CA SER A 3 9.55 -14.34 -0.81
C SER A 3 8.14 -13.96 -0.33
N PRO A 4 7.84 -14.07 0.98
CA PRO A 4 6.56 -13.62 1.51
C PRO A 4 6.37 -12.12 1.24
N GLN A 5 5.14 -11.71 0.92
CA GLN A 5 4.80 -10.31 0.68
C GLN A 5 3.42 -10.00 1.28
N LEU A 6 3.25 -8.77 1.74
CA LEU A 6 1.93 -8.21 2.03
C LEU A 6 1.45 -7.42 0.82
N LEU A 7 0.21 -7.65 0.42
CA LEU A 7 -0.46 -6.95 -0.66
C LEU A 7 -1.68 -6.22 -0.12
N ALA A 8 -1.87 -4.98 -0.53
CA ALA A 8 -3.10 -4.23 -0.33
C ALA A 8 -3.78 -4.04 -1.68
N PHE A 9 -5.02 -4.51 -1.79
CA PHE A 9 -5.88 -4.31 -2.96
C PHE A 9 -6.90 -3.23 -2.63
N PHE A 10 -7.19 -2.36 -3.60
CA PHE A 10 -8.19 -1.32 -3.42
C PHE A 10 -8.96 -1.05 -4.71
N GLU A 11 -10.21 -0.64 -4.52
CA GLU A 11 -11.04 -0.07 -5.57
C GLU A 11 -10.89 1.46 -5.54
N TYR A 12 -10.91 2.09 -6.70
CA TYR A 12 -10.83 3.53 -6.83
C TYR A 12 -11.83 4.07 -7.85
N GLN A 13 -12.25 5.32 -7.64
CA GLN A 13 -13.08 6.11 -8.55
C GLN A 13 -12.60 7.57 -8.51
N GLY A 14 -12.69 8.27 -9.63
CA GLY A 14 -12.30 9.68 -9.74
C GLY A 14 -10.79 9.93 -9.68
N ALA A 15 -9.95 8.96 -10.05
CA ALA A 15 -8.49 9.08 -10.01
C ALA A 15 -7.86 9.57 -11.33
N SER A 16 -8.66 10.14 -12.24
CA SER A 16 -8.19 10.59 -13.57
C SER A 16 -7.26 11.80 -13.53
N THR A 17 -7.30 12.59 -12.45
CA THR A 17 -6.44 13.76 -12.25
C THR A 17 -5.20 13.46 -11.43
N ALA A 18 -5.07 12.25 -10.89
CA ALA A 18 -3.91 11.90 -10.08
C ALA A 18 -2.69 11.73 -10.96
N GLU A 19 -1.58 12.37 -10.59
CA GLU A 19 -0.32 12.25 -11.32
C GLU A 19 0.52 11.09 -10.78
N HIS A 20 0.51 10.91 -9.45
CA HIS A 20 1.35 9.93 -8.78
C HIS A 20 0.56 9.09 -7.76
N LEU A 21 0.91 7.81 -7.71
CA LEU A 21 0.56 6.90 -6.64
C LEU A 21 1.78 6.70 -5.73
N SER A 22 1.57 6.67 -4.42
CA SER A 22 2.53 6.14 -3.45
C SER A 22 1.80 5.43 -2.31
N TRP A 23 2.53 4.69 -1.50
CA TRP A 23 1.96 4.08 -0.30
C TRP A 23 2.96 4.09 0.86
N ARG A 24 2.41 4.22 2.06
CA ARG A 24 3.13 4.06 3.33
C ARG A 24 2.66 2.79 4.01
N VAL A 25 3.58 2.10 4.66
CA VAL A 25 3.29 0.90 5.44
C VAL A 25 3.77 1.11 6.86
N PHE A 26 2.87 0.91 7.81
CA PHE A 26 3.14 1.02 9.22
C PHE A 26 3.02 -0.34 9.89
N ARG A 27 3.92 -0.64 10.83
CA ARG A 27 3.81 -1.78 11.75
C ARG A 27 3.63 -1.25 13.16
N ASP A 28 2.53 -1.61 13.80
CA ASP A 28 2.20 -1.20 15.17
C ASP A 28 2.23 0.33 15.40
N GLY A 29 1.95 1.10 14.34
CA GLY A 29 1.93 2.57 14.35
C GLY A 29 3.25 3.22 13.94
N GLU A 30 4.33 2.46 13.77
CA GLU A 30 5.62 2.97 13.31
C GLU A 30 5.77 2.78 11.80
N LEU A 31 6.31 3.78 11.11
CA LEU A 31 6.57 3.69 9.67
C LEU A 31 7.61 2.61 9.39
N ALA A 32 7.20 1.56 8.68
CA ALA A 32 8.04 0.43 8.30
C ALA A 32 8.57 0.57 6.87
N TYR A 33 7.80 1.21 5.98
CA TYR A 33 8.17 1.44 4.58
C TYR A 33 7.41 2.63 4.00
N GLU A 34 8.05 3.36 3.09
CA GLU A 34 7.42 4.35 2.24
C GLU A 34 7.90 4.11 0.81
N SER A 35 6.95 4.01 -0.13
CA SER A 35 7.29 3.87 -1.55
C SER A 35 7.76 5.19 -2.13
N PRO A 36 8.65 5.19 -3.13
CA PRO A 36 8.76 6.35 -3.99
C PRO A 36 7.40 6.61 -4.68
N PRO A 37 7.08 7.88 -5.03
CA PRO A 37 5.95 8.16 -5.91
C PRO A 37 6.21 7.56 -7.30
N VAL A 38 5.19 6.93 -7.85
CA VAL A 38 5.21 6.36 -9.20
C VAL A 38 4.10 6.99 -10.04
N PRO A 39 4.30 7.21 -11.35
CA PRO A 39 3.25 7.73 -12.22
C PRO A 39 1.98 6.90 -12.14
N TRP A 40 0.83 7.55 -11.98
CA TRP A 40 -0.45 6.88 -11.97
C TRP A 40 -0.94 6.58 -13.39
N LEU A 41 -1.15 5.30 -13.68
CA LEU A 41 -1.58 4.80 -15.00
C LEU A 41 -2.89 4.01 -14.94
N GLY A 42 -3.58 4.00 -13.79
CA GLY A 42 -4.82 3.25 -13.61
C GLY A 42 -6.07 3.94 -14.17
N GLY A 43 -5.98 5.21 -14.59
CA GLY A 43 -7.13 5.94 -15.14
C GLY A 43 -8.16 6.36 -14.08
N GLU A 44 -9.41 6.54 -14.49
CA GLU A 44 -10.46 7.15 -13.66
C GLU A 44 -10.98 6.22 -12.55
N SER A 45 -11.24 4.95 -12.85
CA SER A 45 -11.83 4.00 -11.91
C SER A 45 -11.40 2.57 -12.19
N GLY A 46 -11.33 1.73 -11.15
CA GLY A 46 -10.95 0.32 -11.29
C GLY A 46 -10.47 -0.30 -9.99
N THR A 47 -9.67 -1.36 -10.11
CA THR A 47 -8.97 -2.02 -9.02
C THR A 47 -7.47 -1.93 -9.23
N TRP A 48 -6.72 -1.74 -8.16
CA TRP A 48 -5.25 -1.72 -8.18
C TRP A 48 -4.68 -2.42 -6.94
N TRP A 49 -3.37 -2.63 -6.92
CA TRP A 49 -2.68 -3.21 -5.78
C TRP A 49 -1.32 -2.57 -5.55
N VAL A 50 -0.90 -2.58 -4.29
CA VAL A 50 0.46 -2.23 -3.85
C VAL A 50 0.96 -3.31 -2.90
N GLY A 51 2.27 -3.33 -2.63
CA GLY A 51 2.84 -4.37 -1.80
C GLY A 51 4.14 -4.02 -1.10
N LEU A 52 4.49 -4.87 -0.14
CA LEU A 52 5.75 -4.85 0.57
C LEU A 52 6.32 -6.28 0.61
N PRO A 53 7.43 -6.55 -0.09
CA PRO A 53 8.12 -7.85 0.00
C PRO A 53 8.89 -7.98 1.32
N PHE A 54 9.06 -9.20 1.80
CA PHE A 54 9.84 -9.54 3.00
C PHE A 54 10.91 -10.57 2.67
N GLU A 55 12.18 -10.20 2.84
CA GLU A 55 13.31 -11.12 2.67
C GLU A 55 13.44 -12.06 3.87
N ASP A 56 13.28 -11.54 5.09
CA ASP A 56 13.44 -12.29 6.35
C ASP A 56 12.12 -12.85 6.92
N GLY A 57 11.10 -12.94 6.08
CA GLY A 57 9.79 -13.42 6.48
C GLY A 57 8.87 -12.35 7.09
N LEU A 58 7.57 -12.64 7.03
CA LEU A 58 6.53 -11.75 7.52
C LEU A 58 6.44 -11.79 9.04
N GLN A 59 6.65 -10.64 9.68
CA GLN A 59 6.62 -10.51 11.13
C GLN A 59 5.17 -10.33 11.64
N ALA A 60 4.92 -10.85 12.84
CA ALA A 60 3.66 -10.61 13.56
C ALA A 60 3.50 -9.12 13.89
N GLY A 61 2.27 -8.67 14.02
CA GLY A 61 1.96 -7.27 14.31
C GLY A 61 0.76 -6.76 13.52
N ARG A 62 0.41 -5.50 13.79
CA ARG A 62 -0.64 -4.78 13.07
C ARG A 62 -0.03 -3.98 11.93
N TRP A 63 -0.30 -4.40 10.71
CA TRP A 63 0.16 -3.76 9.49
C TRP A 63 -0.92 -2.84 8.94
N THR A 64 -0.57 -1.59 8.65
CA THR A 64 -1.46 -0.61 8.01
C THR A 64 -0.83 -0.13 6.72
N PHE A 65 -1.57 -0.19 5.61
CA PHE A 65 -1.22 0.43 4.34
C PHE A 65 -2.01 1.73 4.20
N GLU A 66 -1.34 2.83 3.92
CA GLU A 66 -1.95 4.09 3.48
C GLU A 66 -1.68 4.25 2.00
N ILE A 67 -2.72 4.57 1.23
CA ILE A 67 -2.67 4.81 -0.21
C ILE A 67 -2.77 6.31 -0.44
N LEU A 68 -1.78 6.86 -1.12
CA LEU A 68 -1.66 8.28 -1.39
C LEU A 68 -1.72 8.54 -2.90
N PHE A 69 -2.57 9.48 -3.28
CA PHE A 69 -2.54 10.09 -4.62
C PHE A 69 -2.05 11.52 -4.47
N ASP A 70 -0.95 11.84 -5.17
CA ASP A 70 -0.28 13.15 -5.12
C ASP A 70 0.08 13.58 -3.68
N ASP A 71 0.67 12.66 -2.90
CA ASP A 71 1.05 12.82 -1.48
C ASP A 71 -0.13 13.10 -0.51
N VAL A 72 -1.37 12.93 -0.98
CA VAL A 72 -2.55 13.02 -0.13
C VAL A 72 -3.13 11.63 0.11
N GLU A 73 -3.24 11.24 1.38
CA GLU A 73 -3.92 10.01 1.79
C GLU A 73 -5.37 10.01 1.27
N ARG A 74 -5.73 8.95 0.54
CA ARG A 74 -7.10 8.72 0.04
C ARG A 74 -7.77 7.52 0.68
N ALA A 75 -6.99 6.53 1.09
CA ALA A 75 -7.50 5.31 1.69
C ALA A 75 -6.45 4.68 2.62
N SER A 76 -6.92 3.92 3.59
CA SER A 76 -6.07 3.06 4.40
C SER A 76 -6.73 1.72 4.69
N GLY A 77 -5.90 0.69 4.85
CA GLY A 77 -6.32 -0.68 5.13
C GLY A 77 -5.41 -1.31 6.17
N ARG A 78 -5.96 -2.22 6.98
CA ARG A 78 -5.23 -2.84 8.09
C ARG A 78 -5.42 -4.33 8.14
N ILE A 79 -4.34 -5.04 8.45
CA ILE A 79 -4.34 -6.47 8.75
C ILE A 79 -3.56 -6.73 10.04
N SER A 80 -4.01 -7.69 10.83
CA SER A 80 -3.28 -8.15 12.02
C SER A 80 -2.79 -9.57 11.80
N ILE A 81 -1.52 -9.78 12.07
CA ILE A 81 -0.87 -11.08 11.95
C ILE A 81 -0.51 -11.54 13.35
N TRP A 82 -1.17 -12.61 13.77
CA TRP A 82 -0.92 -13.29 15.03
C TRP A 82 -0.21 -14.62 14.71
N ARG A 83 0.71 -15.05 15.59
CA ARG A 83 1.31 -16.39 15.52
C ARG A 83 0.41 -17.42 16.18
#